data_AF-A0A931FCX6-F1
#
_entry.id   AF-A0A931FCX6-F1
#
_cell.length_a   1.000
_cell.length_b   1.000
_cell.length_c   1.000
_cell.angle_alpha   90.00
_cell.angle_beta   90.00
_cell.angle_gamma   90.00
#
_symmetry.space_group_name_H-M   'P 1'
#
loop_
_entity.id
_entity.type
_entity.pdbx_description
1 polymer ?
#
loop_
_entity_poly.entity_id
_entity_poly.type
_entity_poly.pdbx_seq_one_letter_code
_entity_poly.pdbx_strand_id
1 'polypeptide(L)'
;MPFRSSSQPAPRPIAPAERRRARSLSVVAAAASVAAAVTLTLTVSGGPVAAASTAVPGDIACGAATTATTTATGSSPSNATDCDTGTAWQSTPATLQELMVDLGSTQAVDHVTIVWGSGYGTSFKIRTSPDGTTWHTQTAVTAGTGGTETVALPAGVSTRWIEIYGEHYAGSAGFSVDEFEVFGTAGTPTTSASPSASASASASPSSSASASPTSTSTGGATGFSQAQIDAAVAEPLIAFAAPTSSVPRPGTNPTQIGQAAALQYLALVDKEDPGAAATSGTTVDSALLAQVRNLIAGGHEPDADGGLEGWSHALVAQALLLVKNGPAWSELTATEQNKVALVEQAMGYAGNYAYNDASNFSSGICGYGNFAKTNNPNYEDGYVSVEAAAIQFFGASTWTQMLASFDDSTFASQLNAAGLTNAGGCFTTVGSAANTAIQPPFVWKGHTATDLMGIWNQEAADTFDQTVTSSVTGTSNGASVTAHINDGTTSPEQGKLGMGHEFDSTDSGGLRSSALYVFEGWMNVTGTRLAMSALGNFSCTGATSAAQYQVGSQDLMYKLHHGYISYAASQSGVLVDDAGDPSSDGPNTKGYQLDLDAYNTLIATQGC
;
A
#
# COMPACT_ATOMS: atom_id res chain seq x y z
N MET A 1 72.39 33.68 12.46
CA MET A 1 72.71 34.26 11.14
C MET A 1 72.10 33.36 10.07
N PRO A 2 71.53 33.93 8.99
CA PRO A 2 70.08 33.86 8.77
C PRO A 2 69.67 33.38 7.36
N PHE A 3 68.36 33.22 7.11
CA PHE A 3 67.57 33.60 5.89
C PHE A 3 66.23 32.85 5.94
N ARG A 4 65.03 33.36 5.65
CA ARG A 4 64.41 34.70 5.57
C ARG A 4 62.88 34.44 5.67
N SER A 5 62.16 35.36 6.30
CA SER A 5 60.70 35.37 6.46
C SER A 5 59.98 35.72 5.14
N SER A 6 58.82 35.10 4.89
CA SER A 6 57.85 35.54 3.88
C SER A 6 56.49 35.74 4.52
N SER A 7 56.07 37.01 4.61
CA SER A 7 54.79 37.49 5.08
C SER A 7 53.73 37.45 3.96
N GLN A 8 52.52 37.02 4.30
CA GLN A 8 51.30 37.13 3.48
C GLN A 8 50.84 38.60 3.37
N PRO A 9 50.21 39.01 2.25
CA PRO A 9 49.52 40.28 2.14
C PRO A 9 48.04 40.18 2.53
N ALA A 10 47.56 41.18 3.27
CA ALA A 10 46.17 41.40 3.65
C ALA A 10 45.29 41.89 2.46
N PRO A 11 43.96 41.63 2.48
CA PRO A 11 43.04 42.10 1.44
C PRO A 11 42.67 43.59 1.60
N ARG A 12 42.46 44.27 0.48
CA ARG A 12 42.05 45.69 0.38
C ARG A 12 40.54 45.87 0.56
N PRO A 13 40.08 47.02 1.09
CA PRO A 13 38.67 47.36 1.20
C PRO A 13 38.13 48.04 -0.07
N ILE A 14 36.88 47.78 -0.43
CA ILE A 14 36.14 48.52 -1.47
C ILE A 14 35.02 49.31 -0.78
N ALA A 15 35.04 50.63 -0.98
CA ALA A 15 34.04 51.60 -0.54
C ALA A 15 32.93 51.80 -1.60
N PRO A 16 31.75 52.35 -1.24
CA PRO A 16 30.55 52.33 -2.08
C PRO A 16 30.45 53.57 -2.99
N ALA A 17 29.75 53.43 -4.11
CA ALA A 17 29.41 54.55 -5.00
C ALA A 17 27.91 54.88 -4.93
N GLU A 18 27.62 56.17 -4.73
CA GLU A 18 26.31 56.77 -4.55
C GLU A 18 25.51 57.00 -5.85
N ARG A 19 24.19 56.87 -5.69
CA ARG A 19 23.05 57.57 -6.31
C ARG A 19 23.31 58.57 -7.44
N ARG A 20 22.51 58.45 -8.53
CA ARG A 20 21.77 59.57 -9.13
C ARG A 20 20.34 59.17 -9.55
N ARG A 21 19.48 60.17 -9.52
CA ARG A 21 18.01 60.15 -9.40
C ARG A 21 17.31 60.36 -10.75
N ALA A 22 16.09 59.84 -10.82
CA ALA A 22 14.89 60.37 -11.48
C ALA A 22 14.76 60.31 -13.02
N ARG A 23 13.71 59.62 -13.49
CA ARG A 23 12.44 60.26 -13.91
C ARG A 23 11.36 59.23 -14.19
N SER A 24 10.18 59.48 -13.61
CA SER A 24 8.92 58.81 -13.88
C SER A 24 8.41 59.15 -15.28
N LEU A 25 7.93 58.15 -16.01
CA LEU A 25 7.01 58.32 -17.14
C LEU A 25 6.02 57.15 -17.11
N SER A 26 4.77 57.50 -16.81
CA SER A 26 3.61 56.63 -16.92
C SER A 26 3.39 56.24 -18.39
N VAL A 27 3.27 54.95 -18.66
CA VAL A 27 2.64 54.44 -19.90
C VAL A 27 1.60 53.41 -19.49
N VAL A 28 0.35 53.82 -19.62
CA VAL A 28 -0.83 52.96 -19.71
C VAL A 28 -0.84 52.36 -21.12
N ALA A 29 -0.83 51.04 -21.26
CA ALA A 29 -1.23 50.37 -22.50
C ALA A 29 -1.66 48.91 -22.26
N ALA A 30 -2.98 48.73 -22.19
CA ALA A 30 -3.81 47.66 -22.74
C ALA A 30 -3.32 46.19 -22.63
N ALA A 31 -4.01 45.45 -21.78
CA ALA A 31 -4.18 44.00 -21.93
C ALA A 31 -5.02 43.72 -23.20
N ALA A 32 -4.47 42.92 -24.11
CA ALA A 32 -5.22 42.36 -25.22
C ALA A 32 -5.52 40.88 -24.91
N SER A 33 -6.78 40.61 -24.61
CA SER A 33 -7.38 39.29 -24.55
C SER A 33 -7.58 38.74 -25.97
N VAL A 34 -7.07 37.53 -26.24
CA VAL A 34 -7.42 36.77 -27.44
C VAL A 34 -8.44 35.72 -27.04
N ALA A 35 -9.71 35.99 -27.32
CA ALA A 35 -10.78 35.00 -27.32
C ALA A 35 -10.93 34.47 -28.75
N ALA A 36 -10.59 33.21 -28.99
CA ALA A 36 -10.91 32.53 -30.24
C ALA A 36 -12.34 31.98 -30.16
N ALA A 37 -13.27 32.64 -30.86
CA ALA A 37 -14.63 32.14 -31.04
C ALA A 37 -14.64 31.11 -32.19
N VAL A 38 -14.85 29.84 -31.87
CA VAL A 38 -15.16 28.80 -32.85
C VAL A 38 -16.65 28.86 -33.15
N THR A 39 -17.00 29.24 -34.37
CA THR A 39 -18.38 29.18 -34.90
C THR A 39 -18.52 27.87 -35.66
N LEU A 40 -19.33 26.93 -35.13
CA LEU A 40 -19.66 25.68 -35.81
C LEU A 40 -20.96 25.89 -36.60
N THR A 41 -20.86 25.95 -37.93
CA THR A 41 -22.01 25.93 -38.83
C THR A 41 -22.45 24.49 -39.06
N LEU A 42 -23.68 24.17 -38.66
CA LEU A 42 -24.34 22.89 -38.94
C LEU A 42 -24.88 22.89 -40.38
N THR A 43 -24.34 22.04 -41.25
CA THR A 43 -24.97 21.69 -42.52
C THR A 43 -25.47 20.26 -42.44
N VAL A 44 -26.80 20.09 -42.42
CA VAL A 44 -27.47 18.80 -42.58
C VAL A 44 -27.75 18.59 -44.06
N SER A 45 -27.25 17.50 -44.64
CA SER A 45 -27.93 16.86 -45.77
C SER A 45 -27.40 15.44 -46.03
N GLY A 46 -28.30 14.45 -45.95
CA GLY A 46 -28.31 13.33 -46.88
C GLY A 46 -28.07 11.91 -46.33
N GLY A 47 -29.05 11.40 -45.57
CA GLY A 47 -29.63 10.05 -45.67
C GLY A 47 -28.74 8.78 -45.57
N PRO A 48 -29.11 7.81 -44.70
CA PRO A 48 -28.32 6.60 -44.51
C PRO A 48 -28.49 5.65 -45.71
N VAL A 49 -27.39 5.13 -46.23
CA VAL A 49 -27.39 3.77 -46.76
C VAL A 49 -27.38 2.88 -45.53
N ALA A 50 -28.56 2.41 -45.12
CA ALA A 50 -28.67 1.38 -44.10
C ALA A 50 -27.97 0.13 -44.65
N ALA A 51 -26.73 -0.09 -44.22
CA ALA A 51 -26.18 -1.43 -44.14
C ALA A 51 -27.15 -2.24 -43.27
N ALA A 52 -27.48 -3.44 -43.75
CA ALA A 52 -28.47 -4.28 -43.09
C ALA A 52 -27.94 -4.65 -41.70
N SER A 53 -28.56 -4.09 -40.65
CA SER A 53 -28.36 -4.51 -39.26
C SER A 53 -28.51 -6.02 -39.18
N THR A 54 -27.43 -6.70 -38.76
CA THR A 54 -27.40 -8.13 -38.47
C THR A 54 -27.66 -8.38 -36.99
N ALA A 55 -28.47 -7.52 -36.34
CA ALA A 55 -28.73 -7.59 -34.91
C ALA A 55 -29.02 -9.04 -34.47
N VAL A 56 -28.14 -9.57 -33.62
CA VAL A 56 -28.27 -10.92 -33.12
C VAL A 56 -29.44 -10.95 -32.14
N PRO A 57 -30.48 -11.78 -32.36
CA PRO A 57 -31.63 -11.81 -31.47
C PRO A 57 -31.23 -12.13 -30.02
N GLY A 58 -31.55 -11.22 -29.10
CA GLY A 58 -31.27 -11.38 -27.67
C GLY A 58 -29.99 -10.70 -27.19
N ASP A 59 -29.21 -10.07 -28.08
CA ASP A 59 -28.09 -9.23 -27.69
C ASP A 59 -28.62 -7.93 -27.05
N ILE A 60 -28.32 -7.75 -25.76
CA ILE A 60 -28.70 -6.58 -24.97
C ILE A 60 -27.66 -5.46 -25.01
N ALA A 61 -26.47 -5.69 -25.60
CA ALA A 61 -25.46 -4.67 -25.83
C ALA A 61 -25.64 -3.95 -27.19
N CYS A 62 -26.44 -4.49 -28.10
CA CYS A 62 -26.74 -3.87 -29.39
C CYS A 62 -27.30 -2.43 -29.22
N GLY A 63 -26.53 -1.44 -29.68
CA GLY A 63 -26.80 0.00 -29.57
C GLY A 63 -26.50 0.62 -28.19
N ALA A 64 -25.90 -0.12 -27.27
CA ALA A 64 -25.55 0.36 -25.94
C ALA A 64 -24.41 1.39 -25.97
N ALA A 65 -24.37 2.27 -24.95
CA ALA A 65 -23.35 3.30 -24.86
C ALA A 65 -22.00 2.68 -24.48
N THR A 66 -21.00 2.88 -25.34
CA THR A 66 -19.68 2.24 -25.20
C THR A 66 -18.57 3.27 -25.09
N THR A 67 -17.63 3.03 -24.17
CA THR A 67 -16.43 3.84 -23.95
C THR A 67 -15.21 2.95 -23.89
N ALA A 68 -14.01 3.51 -24.09
CA ALA A 68 -12.79 2.74 -24.05
C ALA A 68 -11.62 3.56 -23.49
N THR A 69 -10.59 2.89 -22.93
CA THR A 69 -9.39 3.55 -22.40
C THR A 69 -8.68 4.36 -23.48
N THR A 70 -8.52 3.79 -24.67
CA THR A 70 -7.98 4.48 -25.85
C THR A 70 -8.73 4.06 -27.11
N THR A 71 -8.58 4.84 -28.18
CA THR A 71 -9.15 4.51 -29.48
C THR A 71 -8.21 4.99 -30.58
N ALA A 72 -7.92 4.12 -31.53
CA ALA A 72 -7.11 4.44 -32.69
C ALA A 72 -7.84 5.42 -33.62
N THR A 73 -7.09 6.25 -34.34
CA THR A 73 -7.66 7.22 -35.28
C THR A 73 -8.46 6.51 -36.37
N GLY A 74 -9.74 6.85 -36.51
CA GLY A 74 -10.63 6.28 -37.53
C GLY A 74 -11.58 5.18 -37.04
N SER A 75 -11.49 4.77 -35.76
CA SER A 75 -12.47 3.89 -35.10
C SER A 75 -13.21 4.63 -33.98
N SER A 76 -14.31 4.05 -33.48
CA SER A 76 -15.08 4.51 -32.31
C SER A 76 -15.34 3.33 -31.38
N PRO A 77 -15.38 3.49 -30.04
CA PRO A 77 -15.80 2.43 -29.13
C PRO A 77 -17.18 1.87 -29.45
N SER A 78 -18.11 2.72 -29.91
CA SER A 78 -19.47 2.31 -30.31
C SER A 78 -19.51 1.30 -31.46
N ASN A 79 -18.43 1.20 -32.26
CA ASN A 79 -18.36 0.23 -33.35
C ASN A 79 -18.37 -1.22 -32.84
N ALA A 80 -18.02 -1.46 -31.58
CA ALA A 80 -18.07 -2.80 -31.00
C ALA A 80 -19.46 -3.16 -30.46
N THR A 81 -20.45 -2.27 -30.55
CA THR A 81 -21.81 -2.53 -30.07
C THR A 81 -22.85 -1.96 -31.05
N ASP A 82 -22.50 -1.72 -32.32
CA ASP A 82 -23.41 -1.14 -33.32
C ASP A 82 -24.16 -2.19 -34.15
N CYS A 83 -23.93 -3.47 -33.85
CA CYS A 83 -24.61 -4.61 -34.45
C CYS A 83 -24.34 -4.73 -35.96
N ASP A 84 -23.15 -4.29 -36.37
CA ASP A 84 -22.56 -4.34 -37.70
C ASP A 84 -21.10 -4.86 -37.64
N THR A 85 -20.94 -6.17 -37.84
CA THR A 85 -19.62 -6.85 -37.98
C THR A 85 -18.74 -6.34 -39.13
N GLY A 86 -19.21 -5.38 -39.94
CA GLY A 86 -18.41 -4.65 -40.92
C GLY A 86 -17.61 -3.47 -40.33
N THR A 87 -17.86 -3.11 -39.08
CA THR A 87 -17.12 -2.07 -38.35
C THR A 87 -16.33 -2.68 -37.18
N ALA A 88 -15.39 -1.93 -36.61
CA ALA A 88 -14.60 -2.39 -35.47
C ALA A 88 -14.16 -1.22 -34.59
N TRP A 89 -14.11 -1.46 -33.27
CA TRP A 89 -13.30 -0.65 -32.36
C TRP A 89 -11.86 -1.16 -32.37
N GLN A 90 -10.91 -0.22 -32.42
CA GLN A 90 -9.47 -0.51 -32.33
C GLN A 90 -8.86 0.36 -31.23
N SER A 91 -8.13 -0.26 -30.30
CA SER A 91 -7.32 0.46 -29.30
C SER A 91 -5.97 0.92 -29.86
N THR A 92 -5.30 1.82 -29.16
CA THR A 92 -3.88 2.12 -29.44
C THR A 92 -2.96 0.99 -28.94
N PRO A 93 -1.73 0.83 -29.48
CA PRO A 93 -0.80 -0.21 -29.02
C PRO A 93 -0.31 0.06 -27.59
N ALA A 94 -0.89 -0.64 -26.61
CA ALA A 94 -0.47 -0.61 -25.21
C ALA A 94 -0.86 -1.91 -24.50
N THR A 95 -0.15 -2.25 -23.41
CA THR A 95 -0.57 -3.30 -22.50
C THR A 95 -1.69 -2.74 -21.61
N LEU A 96 -2.77 -3.51 -21.40
CA LEU A 96 -4.00 -3.11 -20.70
C LEU A 96 -4.88 -2.13 -21.49
N GLN A 97 -6.05 -2.59 -21.96
CA GLN A 97 -7.07 -1.78 -22.64
C GLN A 97 -8.46 -2.21 -22.19
N GLU A 98 -9.36 -1.24 -22.00
CA GLU A 98 -10.73 -1.47 -21.56
C GLU A 98 -11.71 -1.02 -22.65
N LEU A 99 -12.76 -1.83 -22.85
CA LEU A 99 -13.92 -1.50 -23.67
C LEU A 99 -15.18 -1.73 -22.81
N MET A 100 -15.76 -0.64 -22.31
CA MET A 100 -16.85 -0.62 -21.33
C MET A 100 -18.19 -0.31 -21.99
N VAL A 101 -19.22 -1.06 -21.63
CA VAL A 101 -20.59 -0.93 -22.14
C VAL A 101 -21.58 -0.64 -21.01
N ASP A 102 -22.38 0.41 -21.13
CA ASP A 102 -23.55 0.70 -20.27
C ASP A 102 -24.81 0.06 -20.88
N LEU A 103 -25.33 -1.00 -20.25
CA LEU A 103 -26.59 -1.65 -20.65
C LEU A 103 -27.83 -0.79 -20.33
N GLY A 104 -27.65 0.38 -19.73
CA GLY A 104 -28.68 1.36 -19.40
C GLY A 104 -29.46 1.06 -18.11
N SER A 105 -29.53 -0.21 -17.71
CA SER A 105 -30.09 -0.67 -16.43
C SER A 105 -29.46 -1.98 -16.01
N THR A 106 -29.66 -2.40 -14.76
CA THR A 106 -29.22 -3.72 -14.29
C THR A 106 -29.95 -4.83 -15.04
N GLN A 107 -29.22 -5.66 -15.77
CA GLN A 107 -29.70 -6.82 -16.52
C GLN A 107 -29.07 -8.09 -15.95
N ALA A 108 -29.84 -9.20 -15.95
CA ALA A 108 -29.26 -10.52 -15.73
C ALA A 108 -28.49 -10.92 -16.99
N VAL A 109 -27.24 -11.33 -16.84
CA VAL A 109 -26.35 -11.73 -17.93
C VAL A 109 -25.77 -13.11 -17.67
N ASP A 110 -25.64 -13.94 -18.70
CA ASP A 110 -25.13 -15.30 -18.58
C ASP A 110 -23.95 -15.61 -19.51
N HIS A 111 -23.81 -14.92 -20.63
CA HIS A 111 -22.62 -14.99 -21.47
C HIS A 111 -22.44 -13.73 -22.31
N VAL A 112 -21.23 -13.60 -22.85
CA VAL A 112 -20.91 -12.63 -23.89
C VAL A 112 -20.36 -13.35 -25.11
N THR A 113 -20.57 -12.78 -26.29
CA THR A 113 -19.90 -13.18 -27.52
C THR A 113 -19.05 -12.02 -28.02
N ILE A 114 -17.77 -12.27 -28.27
CA ILE A 114 -16.83 -11.30 -28.82
C ILE A 114 -16.51 -11.72 -30.24
N VAL A 115 -16.78 -10.86 -31.21
CA VAL A 115 -16.26 -11.00 -32.57
C VAL A 115 -14.98 -10.18 -32.63
N TRP A 116 -13.84 -10.86 -32.65
CA TRP A 116 -12.55 -10.20 -32.68
C TRP A 116 -12.13 -9.81 -34.10
N GLY A 117 -11.55 -8.63 -34.22
CA GLY A 117 -10.82 -8.23 -35.42
C GLY A 117 -9.37 -8.72 -35.41
N SER A 118 -8.50 -8.05 -36.18
CA SER A 118 -7.12 -8.53 -36.42
C SER A 118 -6.22 -8.55 -35.17
N GLY A 119 -6.49 -7.68 -34.20
CA GLY A 119 -5.80 -7.61 -32.91
C GLY A 119 -6.60 -8.27 -31.80
N TYR A 120 -6.85 -9.57 -31.89
CA TYR A 120 -7.68 -10.27 -30.90
C TYR A 120 -6.97 -10.44 -29.55
N GLY A 121 -7.74 -10.49 -28.46
CA GLY A 121 -7.20 -10.73 -27.13
C GLY A 121 -6.65 -12.15 -26.96
N THR A 122 -5.37 -12.28 -26.60
CA THR A 122 -4.76 -13.56 -26.21
C THR A 122 -4.84 -13.78 -24.70
N SER A 123 -4.91 -12.70 -23.92
CA SER A 123 -5.32 -12.71 -22.51
C SER A 123 -6.26 -11.53 -22.25
N PHE A 124 -7.44 -11.78 -21.68
CA PHE A 124 -8.42 -10.76 -21.35
C PHE A 124 -9.38 -11.25 -20.26
N LYS A 125 -10.12 -10.32 -19.66
CA LYS A 125 -11.16 -10.61 -18.67
C LYS A 125 -12.48 -10.00 -19.12
N ILE A 126 -13.58 -10.68 -18.80
CA ILE A 126 -14.91 -10.05 -18.78
C ILE A 126 -15.16 -9.57 -17.36
N ARG A 127 -15.31 -8.25 -17.20
CA ARG A 127 -15.65 -7.64 -15.91
C ARG A 127 -17.02 -7.02 -15.97
N THR A 128 -17.70 -6.95 -14.83
CA THR A 128 -19.01 -6.33 -14.69
C THR A 128 -19.02 -5.33 -13.55
N SER A 129 -19.85 -4.30 -13.67
CA SER A 129 -19.96 -3.25 -12.67
C SER A 129 -21.42 -2.79 -12.50
N PRO A 130 -21.94 -2.72 -11.26
CA PRO A 130 -23.26 -2.15 -11.01
C PRO A 130 -23.33 -0.64 -11.27
N ASP A 131 -22.22 0.08 -11.10
CA ASP A 131 -22.15 1.55 -11.02
C ASP A 131 -21.32 2.20 -12.14
N GLY A 132 -20.51 1.42 -12.87
CA GLY A 132 -19.62 1.89 -13.92
C GLY A 132 -18.26 2.36 -13.40
N THR A 133 -18.00 2.19 -12.11
CA THR A 133 -16.75 2.59 -11.44
C THR A 133 -16.07 1.43 -10.72
N THR A 134 -16.84 0.53 -10.12
CA THR A 134 -16.34 -0.63 -9.37
C THR A 134 -16.51 -1.89 -10.22
N TRP A 135 -15.40 -2.46 -10.69
CA TRP A 135 -15.42 -3.57 -11.66
C TRP A 135 -15.04 -4.90 -11.00
N HIS A 136 -15.85 -5.92 -11.24
CA HIS A 136 -15.64 -7.28 -10.76
C HIS A 136 -15.31 -8.22 -11.92
N THR A 137 -14.19 -8.94 -11.83
CA THR A 137 -13.85 -9.96 -12.83
C THR A 137 -14.80 -11.14 -12.71
N GLN A 138 -15.54 -11.43 -13.78
CA GLN A 138 -16.44 -12.57 -13.86
C GLN A 138 -15.74 -13.79 -14.44
N THR A 139 -15.03 -13.60 -15.55
CA THR A 139 -14.32 -14.68 -16.25
C THR A 139 -12.99 -14.15 -16.80
N ALA A 140 -11.92 -14.91 -16.61
CA ALA A 140 -10.61 -14.64 -17.22
C ALA A 140 -10.31 -15.66 -18.33
N VAL A 141 -9.83 -15.17 -19.46
CA VAL A 141 -9.41 -15.95 -20.62
C VAL A 141 -7.92 -15.71 -20.83
N THR A 142 -7.09 -16.73 -20.65
CA THR A 142 -5.61 -16.63 -20.72
C THR A 142 -5.01 -17.23 -21.99
N ALA A 143 -5.84 -17.80 -22.86
CA ALA A 143 -5.45 -18.43 -24.12
C ALA A 143 -6.49 -18.15 -25.21
N GLY A 144 -6.81 -16.86 -25.41
CA GLY A 144 -7.74 -16.42 -26.44
C GLY A 144 -7.27 -16.79 -27.85
N THR A 145 -8.21 -17.27 -28.65
CA THR A 145 -7.99 -17.84 -29.99
C THR A 145 -8.38 -16.90 -31.13
N GLY A 146 -9.11 -15.81 -30.82
CA GLY A 146 -9.63 -14.87 -31.81
C GLY A 146 -10.84 -15.39 -32.58
N GLY A 147 -11.22 -14.71 -33.66
CA GLY A 147 -12.48 -15.00 -34.35
C GLY A 147 -13.69 -14.69 -33.46
N THR A 148 -14.71 -15.54 -33.47
CA THR A 148 -15.87 -15.41 -32.58
C THR A 148 -15.67 -16.26 -31.34
N GLU A 149 -15.60 -15.62 -30.17
CA GLU A 149 -15.42 -16.28 -28.87
C GLU A 149 -16.61 -16.02 -27.95
N THR A 150 -17.24 -17.10 -27.49
CA THR A 150 -18.28 -17.02 -26.46
C THR A 150 -17.69 -17.30 -25.09
N VAL A 151 -17.86 -16.35 -24.17
CA VAL A 151 -17.38 -16.45 -22.79
C VAL A 151 -18.58 -16.55 -21.84
N ALA A 152 -18.74 -17.71 -21.22
CA ALA A 152 -19.75 -17.91 -20.19
C ALA A 152 -19.40 -17.11 -18.92
N LEU A 153 -20.42 -16.52 -18.30
CA LEU A 153 -20.32 -15.87 -17.01
C LEU A 153 -20.83 -16.82 -15.91
N PRO A 154 -20.41 -16.63 -14.65
CA PRO A 154 -21.00 -17.35 -13.52
C PRO A 154 -22.53 -17.23 -13.47
N ALA A 155 -23.20 -18.23 -12.91
CA ALA A 155 -24.65 -18.18 -12.78
C ALA A 155 -25.09 -17.01 -11.87
N GLY A 156 -26.14 -16.30 -12.27
CA GLY A 156 -26.76 -15.24 -11.47
C GLY A 156 -26.09 -13.86 -11.55
N VAL A 157 -25.18 -13.64 -12.51
CA VAL A 157 -24.60 -12.30 -12.72
C VAL A 157 -25.69 -11.33 -13.14
N SER A 158 -25.82 -10.23 -12.39
CA SER A 158 -26.68 -9.10 -12.72
C SER A 158 -25.85 -7.82 -12.69
N THR A 159 -25.87 -7.05 -13.77
CA THR A 159 -25.02 -5.88 -13.91
C THR A 159 -25.65 -4.81 -14.79
N ARG A 160 -25.26 -3.54 -14.58
CA ARG A 160 -25.57 -2.47 -15.52
C ARG A 160 -24.44 -2.26 -16.52
N TRP A 161 -23.19 -2.41 -16.07
CA TRP A 161 -22.02 -2.22 -16.91
C TRP A 161 -21.28 -3.54 -17.11
N ILE A 162 -20.73 -3.73 -18.29
CA ILE A 162 -19.93 -4.91 -18.65
C ILE A 162 -18.81 -4.47 -19.58
N GLU A 163 -17.63 -5.08 -19.45
CA GLU A 163 -16.48 -4.69 -20.25
C GLU A 163 -15.60 -5.88 -20.63
N ILE A 164 -14.80 -5.65 -21.67
CA ILE A 164 -13.59 -6.42 -21.96
C ILE A 164 -12.42 -5.67 -21.35
N TYR A 165 -11.72 -6.30 -20.41
CA TYR A 165 -10.43 -5.86 -19.88
C TYR A 165 -9.32 -6.67 -20.56
N GLY A 166 -8.76 -6.12 -21.63
CA GLY A 166 -7.73 -6.76 -22.43
C GLY A 166 -6.34 -6.62 -21.81
N GLU A 167 -5.64 -7.73 -21.60
CA GLU A 167 -4.30 -7.76 -20.99
C GLU A 167 -3.19 -7.94 -22.04
N HIS A 168 -3.40 -8.88 -22.96
CA HIS A 168 -2.53 -9.17 -24.09
C HIS A 168 -3.34 -9.37 -25.38
N TYR A 169 -2.80 -8.92 -26.52
CA TYR A 169 -3.42 -9.05 -27.83
C TYR A 169 -2.45 -9.65 -28.85
N ALA A 170 -2.99 -10.25 -29.90
CA ALA A 170 -2.22 -10.75 -31.03
C ALA A 170 -1.83 -9.64 -32.00
N GLY A 171 -0.63 -9.72 -32.59
CA GLY A 171 -0.12 -8.69 -33.51
C GLY A 171 0.47 -7.49 -32.77
N SER A 172 0.45 -6.31 -33.40
CA SER A 172 1.13 -5.09 -32.90
C SER A 172 0.28 -3.83 -32.95
N ALA A 173 -0.99 -3.93 -33.36
CA ALA A 173 -1.86 -2.77 -33.61
C ALA A 173 -2.74 -2.37 -32.41
N GLY A 174 -2.76 -3.15 -31.33
CA GLY A 174 -3.71 -3.04 -30.22
C GLY A 174 -4.87 -4.03 -30.34
N PHE A 175 -5.75 -4.07 -29.34
CA PHE A 175 -7.01 -4.81 -29.37
C PHE A 175 -7.95 -4.31 -30.47
N SER A 176 -8.58 -5.24 -31.19
CA SER A 176 -9.60 -4.99 -32.21
C SER A 176 -10.85 -5.81 -31.90
N VAL A 177 -11.99 -5.16 -31.69
CA VAL A 177 -13.28 -5.81 -31.44
C VAL A 177 -14.26 -5.34 -32.51
N ASP A 178 -14.72 -6.29 -33.32
CA ASP A 178 -15.72 -6.04 -34.37
C ASP A 178 -17.11 -5.98 -33.73
N GLU A 179 -17.45 -6.90 -32.81
CA GLU A 179 -18.69 -6.86 -32.00
C GLU A 179 -18.47 -7.41 -30.59
N PHE A 180 -19.19 -6.86 -29.62
CA PHE A 180 -19.25 -7.29 -28.23
C PHE A 180 -20.71 -7.43 -27.80
N GLU A 181 -21.21 -8.65 -27.96
CA GLU A 181 -22.60 -9.02 -27.75
C GLU A 181 -22.78 -9.55 -26.31
N VAL A 182 -23.87 -9.17 -25.64
CA VAL A 182 -24.15 -9.55 -24.26
C VAL A 182 -25.52 -10.22 -24.20
N PHE A 183 -25.63 -11.35 -23.49
CA PHE A 183 -26.86 -12.13 -23.42
C PHE A 183 -27.23 -12.46 -21.98
N GLY A 184 -28.53 -12.70 -21.75
CA GLY A 184 -29.09 -12.98 -20.43
C GLY A 184 -30.14 -14.08 -20.45
N THR A 185 -30.35 -14.70 -19.28
CA THR A 185 -31.34 -15.76 -19.10
C THR A 185 -32.71 -15.16 -18.81
N ALA A 186 -33.72 -15.47 -19.62
CA ALA A 186 -35.08 -15.02 -19.37
C ALA A 186 -35.63 -15.63 -18.05
N GLY A 187 -35.71 -14.84 -16.98
CA GLY A 187 -36.13 -15.27 -15.64
C GLY A 187 -37.24 -14.40 -15.04
N THR A 188 -38.38 -15.04 -14.74
CA THR A 188 -39.61 -14.52 -14.10
C THR A 188 -39.37 -13.95 -12.68
N PRO A 189 -40.00 -12.84 -12.26
CA PRO A 189 -39.74 -12.22 -10.96
C PRO A 189 -40.52 -12.89 -9.82
N THR A 190 -39.86 -13.12 -8.67
CA THR A 190 -40.58 -13.40 -7.41
C THR A 190 -39.95 -12.70 -6.21
N THR A 191 -40.83 -12.20 -5.34
CA THR A 191 -40.67 -11.21 -4.28
C THR A 191 -40.19 -11.75 -2.92
N SER A 192 -39.56 -10.84 -2.16
CA SER A 192 -39.05 -10.88 -0.77
C SER A 192 -40.01 -11.37 0.35
N ALA A 193 -39.45 -12.09 1.35
CA ALA A 193 -39.79 -11.99 2.79
C ALA A 193 -38.81 -12.79 3.70
N SER A 194 -38.58 -12.29 4.91
CA SER A 194 -37.89 -12.87 6.11
C SER A 194 -38.80 -12.60 7.35
N PRO A 195 -38.64 -13.11 8.62
CA PRO A 195 -37.64 -14.01 9.28
C PRO A 195 -38.21 -15.13 10.22
N SER A 196 -37.34 -15.97 10.84
CA SER A 196 -37.29 -16.35 12.31
C SER A 196 -37.06 -17.85 12.73
N ALA A 197 -35.95 -18.07 13.48
CA ALA A 197 -35.63 -18.93 14.65
C ALA A 197 -35.78 -20.49 14.78
N SER A 198 -34.60 -21.13 15.03
CA SER A 198 -34.17 -22.11 16.09
C SER A 198 -34.68 -23.58 16.21
N ALA A 199 -33.76 -24.58 16.14
CA ALA A 199 -33.30 -25.48 17.24
C ALA A 199 -32.83 -26.93 16.84
N SER A 200 -31.55 -27.23 17.14
CA SER A 200 -30.90 -28.44 17.76
C SER A 200 -30.96 -29.91 17.24
N ALA A 201 -29.73 -30.47 17.04
CA ALA A 201 -29.15 -31.75 17.51
C ALA A 201 -29.14 -33.09 16.68
N SER A 202 -27.90 -33.44 16.27
CA SER A 202 -27.13 -34.71 16.45
C SER A 202 -27.43 -36.00 15.64
N ALA A 203 -26.45 -36.41 14.80
CA ALA A 203 -25.72 -37.71 14.87
C ALA A 203 -24.63 -37.84 13.77
N SER A 204 -23.48 -38.41 14.15
CA SER A 204 -22.35 -38.91 13.31
C SER A 204 -22.28 -40.46 13.49
N PRO A 205 -21.52 -41.31 12.73
CA PRO A 205 -20.20 -41.01 12.15
C PRO A 205 -19.81 -41.63 10.77
N SER A 206 -18.68 -41.11 10.26
CA SER A 206 -17.58 -41.71 9.46
C SER A 206 -17.80 -42.20 8.02
N SER A 207 -17.12 -41.54 7.07
CA SER A 207 -15.92 -42.08 6.39
C SER A 207 -15.14 -40.99 5.62
N SER A 208 -13.84 -41.21 5.50
CA SER A 208 -12.75 -40.31 5.09
C SER A 208 -12.53 -40.18 3.58
N ALA A 209 -12.16 -38.99 3.09
CA ALA A 209 -11.00 -38.76 2.19
C ALA A 209 -10.79 -37.26 1.81
N SER A 210 -9.66 -36.71 2.27
CA SER A 210 -8.67 -35.81 1.61
C SER A 210 -9.08 -34.61 0.72
N ALA A 211 -8.82 -33.41 1.26
CA ALA A 211 -8.06 -32.25 0.71
C ALA A 211 -8.52 -31.45 -0.53
N SER A 212 -9.11 -30.27 -0.26
CA SER A 212 -8.66 -28.94 -0.75
C SER A 212 -9.46 -27.84 -0.02
N PRO A 213 -8.85 -26.70 0.37
CA PRO A 213 -9.57 -25.66 1.08
C PRO A 213 -10.55 -24.98 0.11
N THR A 214 -11.83 -25.17 0.38
CA THR A 214 -12.91 -24.42 -0.25
C THR A 214 -12.97 -23.08 0.47
N SER A 215 -12.45 -22.01 -0.12
CA SER A 215 -12.73 -20.66 0.37
C SER A 215 -14.19 -20.35 0.02
N THR A 216 -15.00 -20.32 1.06
CA THR A 216 -16.37 -19.85 1.03
C THR A 216 -16.25 -18.34 1.17
N SER A 217 -16.50 -17.54 0.13
CA SER A 217 -16.57 -16.08 0.28
C SER A 217 -17.98 -15.60 0.00
N THR A 218 -18.68 -15.34 1.08
CA THR A 218 -19.92 -14.57 1.12
C THR A 218 -19.58 -13.27 1.84
N GLY A 219 -19.71 -12.10 1.20
CA GLY A 219 -19.61 -10.77 1.83
C GLY A 219 -18.32 -9.97 1.53
N GLY A 220 -18.43 -8.63 1.55
CA GLY A 220 -17.33 -7.65 1.47
C GLY A 220 -17.23 -6.90 0.13
N ALA A 221 -17.48 -5.58 0.12
CA ALA A 221 -17.77 -4.78 -1.07
C ALA A 221 -16.61 -3.87 -1.55
N THR A 222 -15.35 -4.16 -1.19
CA THR A 222 -14.24 -3.16 -1.28
C THR A 222 -12.87 -3.69 -1.70
N GLY A 223 -12.79 -4.87 -2.31
CA GLY A 223 -11.53 -5.39 -2.85
C GLY A 223 -10.60 -6.04 -1.81
N PHE A 224 -10.73 -5.70 -0.53
CA PHE A 224 -10.14 -6.48 0.57
C PHE A 224 -10.72 -7.89 0.59
N SER A 225 -9.89 -8.92 0.78
CA SER A 225 -10.40 -10.28 0.78
C SER A 225 -11.11 -10.64 2.09
N GLN A 226 -12.26 -11.32 1.97
CA GLN A 226 -12.99 -11.82 3.13
C GLN A 226 -12.12 -12.75 4.01
N ALA A 227 -11.19 -13.49 3.42
CA ALA A 227 -10.28 -14.37 4.16
C ALA A 227 -9.34 -13.58 5.08
N GLN A 228 -8.79 -12.45 4.61
CA GLN A 228 -7.94 -11.60 5.45
C GLN A 228 -8.75 -10.78 6.45
N ILE A 229 -9.97 -10.35 6.11
CA ILE A 229 -10.89 -9.75 7.10
C ILE A 229 -11.18 -10.76 8.23
N ASP A 230 -11.49 -12.01 7.90
CA ASP A 230 -11.74 -13.06 8.88
C ASP A 230 -10.52 -13.33 9.75
N ALA A 231 -9.32 -13.37 9.15
CA ALA A 231 -8.06 -13.55 9.88
C ALA A 231 -7.77 -12.40 10.84
N ALA A 232 -7.85 -11.15 10.37
CA ALA A 232 -7.59 -9.97 11.19
C ALA A 232 -8.60 -9.81 12.33
N VAL A 233 -9.88 -10.12 12.10
CA VAL A 233 -10.91 -10.12 13.15
C VAL A 233 -10.71 -11.25 14.17
N ALA A 234 -10.14 -12.39 13.75
CA ALA A 234 -9.83 -13.51 14.63
C ALA A 234 -8.51 -13.34 15.41
N GLU A 235 -7.67 -12.37 15.04
CA GLU A 235 -6.38 -12.13 15.67
C GLU A 235 -6.55 -11.82 17.17
N PRO A 236 -5.76 -12.43 18.07
CA PRO A 236 -5.76 -12.09 19.47
C PRO A 236 -5.55 -10.59 19.72
N LEU A 237 -6.10 -10.10 20.83
CA LEU A 237 -5.93 -8.71 21.21
C LEU A 237 -4.44 -8.39 21.42
N ILE A 238 -3.98 -7.35 20.73
CA ILE A 238 -2.60 -6.88 20.78
C ILE A 238 -2.21 -6.50 22.20
N ALA A 239 -1.08 -7.03 22.66
CA ALA A 239 -0.53 -6.68 23.97
C ALA A 239 0.99 -6.79 23.96
N PHE A 240 1.64 -5.65 24.16
CA PHE A 240 3.08 -5.59 24.37
C PHE A 240 3.42 -5.97 25.81
N ALA A 241 4.40 -6.85 25.95
CA ALA A 241 5.00 -7.11 27.25
C ALA A 241 5.77 -5.87 27.72
N ALA A 242 5.82 -5.65 29.04
CA ALA A 242 6.72 -4.64 29.58
C ALA A 242 8.19 -4.98 29.25
N PRO A 243 9.02 -4.00 28.86
CA PRO A 243 10.43 -4.24 28.58
C PRO A 243 11.14 -4.69 29.86
N THR A 244 12.00 -5.69 29.72
CA THR A 244 12.81 -6.21 30.82
C THR A 244 14.23 -6.47 30.32
N SER A 245 15.20 -6.66 31.22
CA SER A 245 16.55 -7.06 30.80
C SER A 245 16.57 -8.39 30.01
N SER A 246 15.60 -9.29 30.24
CA SER A 246 15.44 -10.55 29.51
C SER A 246 14.66 -10.44 28.20
N VAL A 247 13.79 -9.44 28.08
CA VAL A 247 13.00 -9.14 26.89
C VAL A 247 13.13 -7.63 26.66
N PRO A 248 14.31 -7.17 26.19
CA PRO A 248 14.59 -5.75 26.13
C PRO A 248 13.93 -5.07 24.93
N ARG A 249 13.27 -5.84 24.05
CA ARG A 249 12.66 -5.37 22.81
C ARG A 249 11.35 -6.08 22.49
N PRO A 250 10.28 -5.83 23.25
CA PRO A 250 8.98 -6.43 22.98
C PRO A 250 8.49 -6.17 21.55
N GLY A 251 8.82 -5.00 20.97
CA GLY A 251 8.39 -4.60 19.64
C GLY A 251 9.02 -5.36 18.48
N THR A 252 10.06 -6.18 18.71
CA THR A 252 10.66 -7.05 17.67
C THR A 252 10.12 -8.47 17.70
N ASN A 253 9.17 -8.79 18.57
CA ASN A 253 8.62 -10.12 18.66
C ASN A 253 7.68 -10.41 17.46
N PRO A 254 7.86 -11.54 16.75
CA PRO A 254 7.07 -11.86 15.56
C PRO A 254 5.56 -11.86 15.78
N THR A 255 5.10 -12.39 16.93
CA THR A 255 3.68 -12.41 17.29
C THR A 255 3.14 -11.00 17.51
N GLN A 256 3.88 -10.13 18.20
CA GLN A 256 3.48 -8.73 18.37
C GLN A 256 3.45 -7.97 17.02
N ILE A 257 4.34 -8.29 16.09
CA ILE A 257 4.33 -7.70 14.73
C ILE A 257 3.08 -8.15 13.97
N GLY A 258 2.73 -9.44 13.98
CA GLY A 258 1.50 -9.93 13.37
C GLY A 258 0.23 -9.29 13.95
N GLN A 259 0.18 -9.11 15.28
CA GLN A 259 -0.92 -8.40 15.94
C GLN A 259 -0.98 -6.91 15.55
N ALA A 260 0.17 -6.26 15.38
CA ALA A 260 0.25 -4.88 14.92
C ALA A 260 -0.19 -4.74 13.45
N ALA A 261 0.18 -5.69 12.59
CA ALA A 261 -0.30 -5.78 11.20
C ALA A 261 -1.83 -5.95 11.16
N ALA A 262 -2.40 -6.81 12.00
CA ALA A 262 -3.85 -6.96 12.11
C ALA A 262 -4.54 -5.68 12.59
N LEU A 263 -3.98 -4.98 13.58
CA LEU A 263 -4.49 -3.70 14.04
C LEU A 263 -4.49 -2.66 12.91
N GLN A 264 -3.40 -2.53 12.13
CA GLN A 264 -3.35 -1.63 10.98
C GLN A 264 -4.32 -2.02 9.88
N TYR A 265 -4.38 -3.31 9.54
CA TYR A 265 -5.29 -3.83 8.53
C TYR A 265 -6.76 -3.54 8.89
N LEU A 266 -7.17 -3.80 10.13
CA LEU A 266 -8.52 -3.47 10.61
C LEU A 266 -8.79 -1.96 10.53
N ALA A 267 -7.82 -1.12 10.92
CA ALA A 267 -7.96 0.35 10.83
C ALA A 267 -8.09 0.85 9.39
N LEU A 268 -7.39 0.20 8.46
CA LEU A 268 -7.46 0.49 7.04
C LEU A 268 -8.80 0.06 6.44
N VAL A 269 -9.26 -1.16 6.73
CA VAL A 269 -10.55 -1.66 6.26
C VAL A 269 -11.70 -0.85 6.86
N ASP A 270 -11.67 -0.48 8.13
CA ASP A 270 -12.70 0.39 8.74
C ASP A 270 -12.81 1.74 8.01
N LYS A 271 -11.68 2.27 7.56
CA LYS A 271 -11.62 3.55 6.86
C LYS A 271 -12.10 3.47 5.41
N GLU A 272 -11.67 2.45 4.68
CA GLU A 272 -11.92 2.29 3.24
C GLU A 272 -13.23 1.53 2.94
N ASP A 273 -13.66 0.63 3.83
CA ASP A 273 -14.93 -0.11 3.80
C ASP A 273 -15.71 -0.02 5.12
N PRO A 274 -16.26 1.16 5.47
CA PRO A 274 -17.05 1.30 6.69
C PRO A 274 -18.23 0.33 6.70
N GLY A 275 -18.26 -0.55 7.71
CA GLY A 275 -19.31 -1.57 7.86
C GLY A 275 -18.94 -2.96 7.37
N ALA A 276 -17.72 -3.17 6.87
CA ALA A 276 -17.17 -4.49 6.63
C ALA A 276 -17.29 -5.40 7.87
N ALA A 277 -17.47 -6.69 7.64
CA ALA A 277 -17.61 -7.68 8.70
C ALA A 277 -16.95 -9.00 8.32
N ALA A 278 -16.46 -9.70 9.34
CA ALA A 278 -16.04 -11.09 9.19
C ALA A 278 -17.25 -12.00 8.92
N THR A 279 -16.99 -13.19 8.36
CA THR A 279 -17.97 -14.27 8.16
C THR A 279 -18.66 -14.68 9.46
N SER A 280 -18.01 -14.47 10.60
CA SER A 280 -18.58 -14.68 11.94
C SER A 280 -19.70 -13.69 12.29
N GLY A 281 -19.84 -12.60 11.54
CA GLY A 281 -20.75 -11.49 11.78
C GLY A 281 -20.18 -10.36 12.65
N THR A 282 -18.96 -10.52 13.19
CA THR A 282 -18.25 -9.44 13.90
C THR A 282 -17.84 -8.36 12.90
N THR A 283 -18.24 -7.11 13.13
CA THR A 283 -17.85 -6.00 12.26
C THR A 283 -16.38 -5.65 12.47
N VAL A 284 -15.71 -5.21 11.40
CA VAL A 284 -14.31 -4.74 11.45
C VAL A 284 -14.17 -3.60 12.45
N ASP A 285 -15.09 -2.63 12.43
CA ASP A 285 -15.15 -1.54 13.42
C ASP A 285 -15.14 -2.08 14.87
N SER A 286 -15.99 -3.06 15.19
CA SER A 286 -16.08 -3.60 16.55
C SER A 286 -14.81 -4.35 16.97
N ALA A 287 -14.16 -5.05 16.03
CA ALA A 287 -12.89 -5.73 16.26
C ALA A 287 -11.74 -4.71 16.45
N LEU A 288 -11.71 -3.67 15.62
CA LEU A 288 -10.75 -2.56 15.71
C LEU A 288 -10.86 -1.84 17.06
N LEU A 289 -12.08 -1.49 17.48
CA LEU A 289 -12.32 -0.86 18.78
C LEU A 289 -11.88 -1.76 19.94
N ALA A 290 -12.06 -3.08 19.83
CA ALA A 290 -11.57 -4.03 20.83
C ALA A 290 -10.03 -4.03 20.90
N GLN A 291 -9.35 -4.05 19.75
CA GLN A 291 -7.88 -3.96 19.66
C GLN A 291 -7.37 -2.66 20.27
N VAL A 292 -7.91 -1.50 19.86
CA VAL A 292 -7.50 -0.17 20.34
C VAL A 292 -7.73 -0.04 21.85
N ARG A 293 -8.89 -0.45 22.35
CA ARG A 293 -9.20 -0.39 23.80
C ARG A 293 -8.28 -1.28 24.61
N ASN A 294 -7.90 -2.45 24.09
CA ASN A 294 -6.95 -3.32 24.75
C ASN A 294 -5.54 -2.70 24.78
N LEU A 295 -5.08 -2.16 23.65
CA LEU A 295 -3.79 -1.50 23.52
C LEU A 295 -3.63 -0.36 24.55
N ILE A 296 -4.65 0.48 24.71
CA ILE A 296 -4.61 1.64 25.63
C ILE A 296 -5.09 1.34 27.06
N ALA A 297 -5.35 0.06 27.39
CA ALA A 297 -5.81 -0.33 28.72
C ALA A 297 -4.77 -0.07 29.82
N GLY A 298 -3.49 0.03 29.43
CA GLY A 298 -2.36 0.18 30.34
C GLY A 298 -1.61 -1.13 30.53
N GLY A 299 -0.30 -1.12 30.32
CA GLY A 299 0.55 -2.31 30.37
C GLY A 299 0.46 -3.21 29.14
N HIS A 300 -0.25 -2.75 28.10
CA HIS A 300 -0.38 -3.44 26.80
C HIS A 300 0.11 -2.58 25.64
N GLU A 301 0.29 -1.28 25.85
CA GLU A 301 0.78 -0.33 24.86
C GLU A 301 2.28 -0.55 24.56
N PRO A 302 2.76 -0.11 23.37
CA PRO A 302 4.18 -0.01 23.08
C PRO A 302 4.91 0.74 24.19
N ASP A 303 6.10 0.27 24.54
CA ASP A 303 6.96 0.98 25.49
C ASP A 303 7.58 2.26 24.92
N ALA A 304 7.56 2.39 23.59
CA ALA A 304 8.15 3.49 22.85
C ALA A 304 9.67 3.67 23.13
N ASP A 305 10.45 2.59 23.10
CA ASP A 305 11.92 2.69 23.32
C ASP A 305 12.67 3.43 22.20
N GLY A 306 12.20 3.39 20.96
CA GLY A 306 12.95 3.82 19.78
C GLY A 306 13.71 2.67 19.09
N GLY A 307 14.39 2.98 17.98
CA GLY A 307 15.31 2.03 17.33
C GLY A 307 14.64 0.83 16.65
N LEU A 308 15.14 -0.38 16.90
CA LEU A 308 14.70 -1.59 16.18
C LEU A 308 13.27 -2.02 16.51
N GLU A 309 12.70 -1.55 17.62
CA GLU A 309 11.30 -1.87 17.99
C GLU A 309 10.26 -1.28 17.05
N GLY A 310 10.70 -0.42 16.12
CA GLY A 310 9.88 0.15 15.08
C GLY A 310 9.15 -0.88 14.21
N TRP A 311 9.60 -2.15 14.18
CA TRP A 311 8.95 -3.22 13.42
C TRP A 311 7.45 -3.39 13.70
N SER A 312 7.04 -3.36 14.96
CA SER A 312 5.62 -3.37 15.31
C SER A 312 5.09 -1.97 15.61
N HIS A 313 5.92 -1.09 16.17
CA HIS A 313 5.47 0.25 16.56
C HIS A 313 5.09 1.11 15.35
N ALA A 314 5.74 0.94 14.20
CA ALA A 314 5.36 1.61 12.96
C ALA A 314 3.92 1.25 12.57
N LEU A 315 3.60 -0.05 12.52
CA LEU A 315 2.27 -0.54 12.17
C LEU A 315 1.22 -0.04 13.17
N VAL A 316 1.54 -0.05 14.47
CA VAL A 316 0.67 0.54 15.51
C VAL A 316 0.45 2.04 15.27
N ALA A 317 1.49 2.82 15.02
CA ALA A 317 1.39 4.26 14.80
C ALA A 317 0.54 4.58 13.56
N GLN A 318 0.76 3.88 12.45
CA GLN A 318 -0.07 4.01 11.26
C GLN A 318 -1.53 3.61 11.55
N ALA A 319 -1.78 2.58 12.34
CA ALA A 319 -3.13 2.19 12.74
C ALA A 319 -3.83 3.25 13.59
N LEU A 320 -3.15 3.82 14.60
CA LEU A 320 -3.70 4.88 15.44
C LEU A 320 -3.99 6.16 14.64
N LEU A 321 -3.12 6.48 13.68
CA LEU A 321 -3.35 7.54 12.70
C LEU A 321 -4.61 7.30 11.87
N LEU A 322 -4.79 6.08 11.34
CA LEU A 322 -5.98 5.70 10.58
C LEU A 322 -7.23 5.75 11.45
N VAL A 323 -7.19 5.21 12.67
CA VAL A 323 -8.27 5.27 13.66
C VAL A 323 -8.69 6.72 13.90
N LYS A 324 -7.75 7.65 14.16
CA LYS A 324 -8.05 9.08 14.36
C LYS A 324 -8.77 9.73 13.18
N ASN A 325 -8.54 9.24 11.96
CA ASN A 325 -9.08 9.78 10.72
C ASN A 325 -10.10 8.83 10.07
N GLY A 326 -10.67 7.92 10.85
CA GLY A 326 -11.64 6.91 10.43
C GLY A 326 -12.93 6.94 11.28
N PRO A 327 -13.94 6.13 10.89
CA PRO A 327 -15.21 6.04 11.60
C PRO A 327 -15.09 5.73 13.11
N ALA A 328 -14.22 4.78 13.46
CA ALA A 328 -14.02 4.31 14.82
C ALA A 328 -13.62 5.42 15.83
N TRP A 329 -13.02 6.53 15.39
CA TRP A 329 -12.59 7.62 16.29
C TRP A 329 -13.74 8.16 17.15
N SER A 330 -14.90 8.33 16.53
CA SER A 330 -16.07 8.95 17.18
C SER A 330 -16.73 8.05 18.23
N GLU A 331 -16.38 6.77 18.24
CA GLU A 331 -16.88 5.75 19.17
C GLU A 331 -15.99 5.59 20.41
N LEU A 332 -14.79 6.16 20.37
CA LEU A 332 -13.92 6.28 21.53
C LEU A 332 -14.38 7.44 22.42
N THR A 333 -14.37 7.23 23.72
CA THR A 333 -14.55 8.29 24.71
C THR A 333 -13.41 9.31 24.63
N ALA A 334 -13.63 10.53 25.11
CA ALA A 334 -12.58 11.55 25.18
C ALA A 334 -11.34 11.08 25.96
N THR A 335 -11.53 10.24 26.99
CA THR A 335 -10.42 9.64 27.75
C THR A 335 -9.63 8.64 26.90
N GLU A 336 -10.32 7.78 26.14
CA GLU A 336 -9.67 6.83 25.23
C GLU A 336 -8.94 7.55 24.10
N GLN A 337 -9.57 8.56 23.48
CA GLN A 337 -8.94 9.41 22.47
C GLN A 337 -7.67 10.08 22.99
N ASN A 338 -7.70 10.59 24.23
CA ASN A 338 -6.51 11.16 24.87
C ASN A 338 -5.40 10.12 25.07
N LYS A 339 -5.75 8.88 25.47
CA LYS A 339 -4.77 7.81 25.60
C LYS A 339 -4.15 7.42 24.26
N VAL A 340 -4.95 7.30 23.19
CA VAL A 340 -4.45 7.06 21.83
C VAL A 340 -3.44 8.15 21.44
N ALA A 341 -3.79 9.42 21.66
CA ALA A 341 -2.89 10.54 21.37
C ALA A 341 -1.60 10.50 22.22
N LEU A 342 -1.66 10.07 23.48
CA LEU A 342 -0.48 9.92 24.33
C LEU A 342 0.44 8.78 23.89
N VAL A 343 -0.11 7.65 23.43
CA VAL A 343 0.67 6.53 22.87
C VAL A 343 1.37 6.97 21.58
N GLU A 344 0.65 7.66 20.69
CA GLU A 344 1.23 8.21 19.46
C GLU A 344 2.35 9.22 19.75
N GLN A 345 2.14 10.11 20.74
CA GLN A 345 3.17 11.05 21.20
C GLN A 345 4.41 10.35 21.72
N ALA A 346 4.24 9.31 22.54
CA ALA A 346 5.36 8.59 23.13
C ALA A 346 6.22 7.94 22.04
N MET A 347 5.60 7.25 21.09
CA MET A 347 6.31 6.63 19.97
C MET A 347 7.00 7.70 19.09
N GLY A 348 6.32 8.82 18.79
CA GLY A 348 6.91 9.94 18.06
C GLY A 348 8.14 10.52 18.78
N TYR A 349 8.05 10.84 20.07
CA TYR A 349 9.20 11.37 20.81
C TYR A 349 10.40 10.42 20.83
N ALA A 350 10.13 9.11 20.92
CA ALA A 350 11.18 8.09 20.81
C ALA A 350 11.79 8.01 19.40
N GLY A 351 10.98 8.22 18.37
CA GLY A 351 11.44 8.39 17.00
C GLY A 351 12.38 9.59 16.83
N ASN A 352 12.00 10.76 17.34
CA ASN A 352 12.84 11.96 17.28
C ASN A 352 14.15 11.74 18.06
N TYR A 353 14.06 11.14 19.24
CA TYR A 353 15.22 10.79 20.05
C TYR A 353 16.20 9.88 19.29
N ALA A 354 15.67 8.83 18.65
CA ALA A 354 16.48 7.82 17.98
C ALA A 354 17.02 8.27 16.61
N TYR A 355 16.21 8.98 15.80
CA TYR A 355 16.48 9.17 14.37
C TYR A 355 16.67 10.62 13.91
N ASN A 356 16.38 11.64 14.72
CA ASN A 356 16.66 13.04 14.34
C ASN A 356 18.14 13.27 14.03
N ASP A 357 18.51 13.89 12.91
CA ASP A 357 19.88 14.14 12.45
C ASP A 357 20.81 14.73 13.54
N ALA A 358 20.26 15.50 14.49
CA ALA A 358 21.01 16.06 15.61
C ALA A 358 21.38 15.04 16.71
N SER A 359 20.73 13.88 16.72
CA SER A 359 20.89 12.80 17.71
C SER A 359 21.78 11.68 17.19
N ASN A 360 22.51 11.02 18.10
CA ASN A 360 23.35 9.86 17.78
C ASN A 360 23.44 8.89 18.98
N PHE A 361 22.30 8.55 19.56
CA PHE A 361 22.21 7.64 20.70
C PHE A 361 22.40 6.19 20.26
N SER A 362 23.08 5.41 21.10
CA SER A 362 23.27 3.97 20.87
C SER A 362 22.19 3.12 21.54
N SER A 363 21.38 3.69 22.42
CA SER A 363 20.28 3.04 23.13
C SER A 363 18.99 3.79 22.89
N GLY A 364 17.86 3.16 23.22
CA GLY A 364 16.56 3.79 23.20
C GLY A 364 16.34 4.67 24.42
N ILE A 365 15.14 5.25 24.49
CA ILE A 365 14.73 6.16 25.56
C ILE A 365 14.42 5.41 26.87
N CYS A 366 14.20 4.10 26.83
CA CYS A 366 14.17 3.24 28.01
C CYS A 366 15.59 2.86 28.46
N GLY A 367 16.64 3.27 27.73
CA GLY A 367 18.01 2.85 27.97
C GLY A 367 18.31 1.39 27.57
N TYR A 368 17.37 0.75 26.86
CA TYR A 368 17.57 -0.60 26.33
C TYR A 368 18.15 -0.56 24.92
N GLY A 369 18.68 -1.73 24.54
CA GLY A 369 19.23 -2.00 23.22
C GLY A 369 20.57 -1.36 22.86
N ASN A 370 20.99 -1.66 21.64
CA ASN A 370 22.25 -1.24 21.03
C ASN A 370 22.00 -1.01 19.55
N PHE A 371 21.33 0.10 19.24
CA PHE A 371 20.89 0.49 17.92
C PHE A 371 21.39 1.90 17.64
N ALA A 372 22.72 2.03 17.62
CA ALA A 372 23.36 3.18 17.02
C ALA A 372 22.77 3.39 15.63
N LYS A 373 22.56 4.65 15.25
CA LYS A 373 22.09 4.97 13.90
C LYS A 373 22.94 4.25 12.86
N THR A 374 22.30 3.42 12.06
CA THR A 374 22.92 2.64 11.00
C THR A 374 22.13 2.87 9.74
N ASN A 375 22.76 2.93 8.58
CA ASN A 375 22.04 3.05 7.30
C ASN A 375 21.28 1.78 6.90
N ASN A 376 21.05 0.82 7.81
CA ASN A 376 20.35 -0.41 7.47
C ASN A 376 18.84 -0.17 7.53
N PRO A 377 18.08 -0.32 6.42
CA PRO A 377 16.67 0.05 6.37
C PRO A 377 15.82 -0.68 7.41
N ASN A 378 16.06 -1.98 7.66
CA ASN A 378 15.31 -2.70 8.67
C ASN A 378 15.55 -2.21 10.12
N TYR A 379 16.51 -1.33 10.38
CA TYR A 379 16.65 -0.63 11.67
C TYR A 379 15.99 0.75 11.64
N GLU A 380 16.25 1.53 10.59
CA GLU A 380 15.81 2.94 10.50
C GLU A 380 14.32 3.07 10.22
N ASP A 381 13.81 2.35 9.21
CA ASP A 381 12.49 2.57 8.62
C ASP A 381 11.38 2.50 9.66
N GLY A 382 11.48 1.59 10.64
CA GLY A 382 10.44 1.42 11.66
C GLY A 382 10.09 2.72 12.39
N TYR A 383 11.06 3.40 13.02
CA TYR A 383 10.74 4.63 13.77
C TYR A 383 10.76 5.91 12.93
N VAL A 384 11.38 5.88 11.74
CA VAL A 384 11.17 6.96 10.76
C VAL A 384 9.71 6.94 10.28
N SER A 385 9.14 5.75 10.03
CA SER A 385 7.73 5.55 9.74
C SER A 385 6.81 5.93 10.91
N VAL A 386 7.21 5.66 12.17
CA VAL A 386 6.51 6.20 13.36
C VAL A 386 6.47 7.73 13.35
N GLU A 387 7.59 8.39 13.03
CA GLU A 387 7.64 9.85 12.92
C GLU A 387 6.74 10.36 11.80
N ALA A 388 6.72 9.69 10.64
CA ALA A 388 5.79 9.99 9.57
C ALA A 388 4.32 9.87 10.01
N ALA A 389 3.98 8.90 10.87
CA ALA A 389 2.65 8.78 11.47
C ALA A 389 2.36 9.93 12.44
N ALA A 390 3.25 10.23 13.38
CA ALA A 390 3.09 11.30 14.36
C ALA A 390 2.94 12.69 13.70
N ILE A 391 3.74 12.97 12.66
CA ILE A 391 3.64 14.19 11.84
C ILE A 391 2.25 14.33 11.24
N GLN A 392 1.68 13.25 10.69
CA GLN A 392 0.33 13.26 10.12
C GLN A 392 -0.75 13.34 11.21
N PHE A 393 -0.53 12.68 12.35
CA PHE A 393 -1.49 12.62 13.45
C PHE A 393 -1.69 14.00 14.07
N PHE A 394 -0.60 14.73 14.37
CA PHE A 394 -0.66 16.05 15.02
C PHE A 394 -0.64 17.22 14.04
N GLY A 395 -0.14 16.98 12.82
CA GLY A 395 0.20 18.01 11.85
C GLY A 395 1.60 18.58 12.10
N ALA A 396 2.40 18.73 11.04
CA ALA A 396 3.82 19.10 11.10
C ALA A 396 4.15 20.32 12.00
N SER A 397 3.33 21.38 11.91
CA SER A 397 3.52 22.60 12.72
C SER A 397 3.26 22.37 14.21
N THR A 398 2.21 21.60 14.53
CA THR A 398 1.89 21.23 15.92
C THR A 398 2.95 20.30 16.47
N TRP A 399 3.36 19.29 15.68
CA TRP A 399 4.39 18.34 16.07
C TRP A 399 5.71 19.04 16.40
N THR A 400 6.15 19.97 15.54
CA THR A 400 7.34 20.79 15.80
C THR A 400 7.26 21.57 17.12
N GLN A 401 6.07 22.11 17.46
CA GLN A 401 5.87 22.82 18.72
C GLN A 401 5.87 21.87 19.92
N MET A 402 5.25 20.69 19.77
CA MET A 402 5.24 19.65 20.79
C MET A 402 6.66 19.21 21.14
N LEU A 403 7.49 18.89 20.13
CA LEU A 403 8.92 18.62 20.28
C LEU A 403 9.62 19.75 21.05
N ALA A 404 9.52 20.99 20.58
CA ALA A 404 10.17 22.14 21.22
C ALA A 404 9.74 22.37 22.68
N SER A 405 8.50 22.00 23.03
CA SER A 405 7.96 22.12 24.38
C SER A 405 8.14 20.88 25.27
N PHE A 406 8.75 19.83 24.73
CA PHE A 406 8.90 18.55 25.42
C PHE A 406 9.65 18.72 26.75
N ASP A 407 9.07 18.13 27.79
CA ASP A 407 9.67 17.95 29.11
C ASP A 407 9.37 16.52 29.59
N ASP A 408 10.43 15.73 29.73
CA ASP A 408 10.37 14.32 30.11
C ASP A 408 9.58 14.09 31.41
N SER A 409 9.84 14.89 32.45
CA SER A 409 9.19 14.72 33.75
C SER A 409 7.67 14.96 33.68
N THR A 410 7.26 15.95 32.88
CA THR A 410 5.86 16.29 32.64
C THR A 410 5.20 15.20 31.82
N PHE A 411 5.83 14.75 30.74
CA PHE A 411 5.26 13.76 29.85
C PHE A 411 5.16 12.37 30.52
N ALA A 412 6.19 11.93 31.22
CA ALA A 412 6.14 10.70 32.03
C ALA A 412 5.01 10.76 33.07
N SER A 413 4.78 11.91 33.69
CA SER A 413 3.65 12.09 34.62
C SER A 413 2.29 11.99 33.93
N GLN A 414 2.16 12.48 32.68
CA GLN A 414 0.94 12.36 31.89
C GLN A 414 0.65 10.90 31.52
N LEU A 415 1.67 10.15 31.06
CA LEU A 415 1.55 8.71 30.76
C LEU A 415 1.12 7.92 32.00
N ASN A 416 1.78 8.15 33.14
CA ASN A 416 1.44 7.51 34.41
C ASN A 416 0.03 7.84 34.88
N ALA A 417 -0.41 9.10 34.75
CA ALA A 417 -1.77 9.51 35.10
C ALA A 417 -2.83 8.87 34.18
N ALA A 418 -2.48 8.57 32.93
CA ALA A 418 -3.31 7.82 31.99
C ALA A 418 -3.26 6.30 32.23
N GLY A 419 -2.37 5.80 33.09
CA GLY A 419 -2.17 4.38 33.36
C GLY A 419 -1.41 3.64 32.26
N LEU A 420 -0.71 4.35 31.37
CA LEU A 420 0.12 3.78 30.30
C LEU A 420 1.49 3.41 30.87
N THR A 421 1.57 2.27 31.57
CA THR A 421 2.72 1.89 32.38
C THR A 421 3.96 1.45 31.60
N ASN A 422 3.82 0.88 30.40
CA ASN A 422 4.97 0.48 29.57
C ASN A 422 5.72 1.72 29.08
N ALA A 423 5.01 2.60 28.36
CA ALA A 423 5.56 3.88 27.91
C ALA A 423 5.97 4.78 29.08
N GLY A 424 5.14 4.84 30.14
CA GLY A 424 5.45 5.62 31.34
C GLY A 424 6.76 5.18 32.00
N GLY A 425 7.00 3.86 32.12
CA GLY A 425 8.25 3.33 32.66
C GLY A 425 9.47 3.67 31.79
N CYS A 426 9.30 3.65 30.48
CA CYS A 426 10.36 3.97 29.53
C CYS A 426 10.88 5.41 29.70
N PHE A 427 9.99 6.41 29.61
CA PHE A 427 10.36 7.83 29.72
C PHE A 427 10.96 8.19 31.09
N THR A 428 10.58 7.49 32.17
CA THR A 428 11.23 7.72 33.48
C THR A 428 12.71 7.33 33.56
N THR A 429 13.24 6.57 32.58
CA THR A 429 14.58 5.98 32.66
C THR A 429 15.69 6.91 32.15
N VAL A 430 15.51 7.58 31.00
CA VAL A 430 16.53 8.50 30.46
C VAL A 430 16.51 9.87 31.16
N GLY A 431 15.36 10.30 31.68
CA GLY A 431 15.25 11.53 32.45
C GLY A 431 15.56 12.79 31.62
N SER A 432 16.06 13.84 32.27
CA SER A 432 16.31 15.15 31.64
C SER A 432 17.27 15.15 30.44
N ALA A 433 18.04 14.08 30.21
CA ALA A 433 18.87 13.94 29.02
C ALA A 433 18.03 13.82 27.74
N ALA A 434 16.82 13.26 27.84
CA ALA A 434 15.87 13.14 26.73
C ALA A 434 15.44 14.52 26.21
N ASN A 435 15.33 15.52 27.10
CA ASN A 435 14.88 16.87 26.72
C ASN A 435 15.74 17.48 25.62
N THR A 436 17.07 17.46 25.76
CA THR A 436 17.96 18.08 24.75
C THR A 436 17.96 17.31 23.43
N ALA A 437 17.65 16.02 23.47
CA ALA A 437 17.59 15.15 22.30
C ALA A 437 16.26 15.27 21.53
N ILE A 438 15.14 15.47 22.24
CA ILE A 438 13.79 15.51 21.66
C ILE A 438 13.37 16.93 21.28
N GLN A 439 13.86 17.96 21.97
CA GLN A 439 13.46 19.34 21.69
C GLN A 439 13.80 19.89 20.29
N PRO A 440 14.89 19.45 19.62
CA PRO A 440 15.14 19.85 18.24
C PRO A 440 13.99 19.46 17.30
N PRO A 441 13.66 20.31 16.31
CA PRO A 441 12.67 19.96 15.30
C PRO A 441 13.09 18.72 14.53
N PHE A 442 12.14 17.86 14.18
CA PHE A 442 12.42 16.64 13.41
C PHE A 442 13.07 16.96 12.06
N VAL A 443 14.27 16.41 11.87
CA VAL A 443 14.98 16.36 10.60
C VAL A 443 15.61 14.97 10.48
N TRP A 444 15.40 14.28 9.37
CA TRP A 444 16.04 12.99 9.08
C TRP A 444 16.55 12.98 7.66
N LYS A 445 17.85 12.75 7.48
CA LYS A 445 18.55 12.83 6.18
C LYS A 445 18.24 14.15 5.44
N GLY A 446 18.10 15.24 6.20
CA GLY A 446 17.73 16.56 5.68
C GLY A 446 16.24 16.79 5.40
N HIS A 447 15.39 15.78 5.50
CA HIS A 447 13.94 15.91 5.36
C HIS A 447 13.31 16.36 6.68
N THR A 448 12.50 17.43 6.63
CA THR A 448 11.85 18.00 7.82
C THR A 448 10.46 17.42 8.03
N ALA A 449 9.84 17.68 9.18
CA ALA A 449 8.45 17.35 9.44
C ALA A 449 7.43 17.86 8.39
N THR A 450 7.79 18.85 7.56
CA THR A 450 6.92 19.36 6.49
C THR A 450 7.09 18.64 5.15
N ASP A 451 8.08 17.75 5.03
CA ASP A 451 8.45 17.06 3.81
C ASP A 451 8.12 15.56 3.88
N LEU A 452 6.84 15.25 4.09
CA LEU A 452 6.38 13.87 4.27
C LEU A 452 6.68 12.97 3.05
N MET A 453 6.51 13.51 1.84
CA MET A 453 6.87 12.76 0.62
C MET A 453 8.38 12.55 0.51
N GLY A 454 9.20 13.52 0.90
CA GLY A 454 10.65 13.35 0.95
C GLY A 454 11.08 12.25 1.92
N ILE A 455 10.49 12.20 3.12
CA ILE A 455 10.71 11.13 4.10
C ILE A 455 10.38 9.76 3.47
N TRP A 456 9.17 9.60 2.94
CA TRP A 456 8.76 8.32 2.34
C TRP A 456 9.64 7.93 1.14
N ASN A 457 9.99 8.89 0.27
CA ASN A 457 10.87 8.63 -0.86
C ASN A 457 12.26 8.16 -0.42
N GLN A 458 12.79 8.75 0.65
CA GLN A 458 14.09 8.39 1.18
C GLN A 458 14.06 7.01 1.84
N GLU A 459 13.04 6.69 2.65
CA GLU A 459 12.82 5.33 3.18
C GLU A 459 12.75 4.31 2.03
N ALA A 460 11.86 4.53 1.05
CA ALA A 460 11.71 3.64 -0.10
C ALA A 460 13.00 3.48 -0.91
N ALA A 461 13.77 4.55 -1.09
CA ALA A 461 15.05 4.48 -1.80
C ALA A 461 16.10 3.68 -1.02
N ASP A 462 16.14 3.83 0.31
CA ASP A 462 17.08 3.11 1.17
C ASP A 462 16.71 1.62 1.28
N THR A 463 15.42 1.27 1.41
CA THR A 463 14.95 -0.12 1.42
C THR A 463 15.20 -0.83 0.08
N PHE A 464 15.12 -0.09 -1.04
CA PHE A 464 15.15 -0.61 -2.42
C PHE A 464 16.26 0.01 -3.27
N ASP A 465 17.52 -0.18 -2.85
CA ASP A 465 18.70 0.42 -3.49
C ASP A 465 19.52 -0.53 -4.37
N GLN A 466 19.17 -1.82 -4.44
CA GLN A 466 20.01 -2.82 -5.09
C GLN A 466 19.62 -3.11 -6.54
N THR A 467 20.58 -3.73 -7.23
CA THR A 467 20.41 -4.39 -8.53
C THR A 467 20.97 -5.81 -8.42
N VAL A 468 20.13 -6.77 -8.02
CA VAL A 468 20.58 -8.13 -7.68
C VAL A 468 20.18 -9.17 -8.72
N THR A 469 20.86 -10.31 -8.70
CA THR A 469 20.43 -11.52 -9.40
C THR A 469 19.50 -12.37 -8.52
N SER A 470 18.77 -13.31 -9.11
CA SER A 470 17.93 -14.29 -8.37
C SER A 470 18.77 -15.30 -7.58
N SER A 471 20.10 -15.22 -7.70
CA SER A 471 21.08 -16.02 -6.99
C SER A 471 22.28 -15.15 -6.65
N VAL A 472 22.71 -15.13 -5.39
CA VAL A 472 23.83 -14.32 -4.89
C VAL A 472 24.81 -15.24 -4.16
N THR A 473 26.06 -15.29 -4.64
CA THR A 473 27.11 -16.14 -4.08
C THR A 473 28.12 -15.31 -3.32
N GLY A 474 28.47 -15.76 -2.12
CA GLY A 474 29.44 -15.07 -1.27
C GLY A 474 29.97 -15.97 -0.17
N THR A 475 30.66 -15.37 0.80
CA THR A 475 31.09 -16.08 2.01
C THR A 475 30.21 -15.65 3.18
N SER A 476 29.55 -16.59 3.85
CA SER A 476 28.78 -16.33 5.07
C SER A 476 29.24 -17.29 6.16
N ASN A 477 29.55 -16.75 7.34
CA ASN A 477 30.08 -17.46 8.50
C ASN A 477 31.29 -18.36 8.17
N GLY A 478 32.16 -17.88 7.27
CA GLY A 478 33.37 -18.58 6.83
C GLY A 478 33.16 -19.68 5.79
N ALA A 479 31.92 -19.89 5.31
CA ALA A 479 31.59 -20.86 4.27
C ALA A 479 31.19 -20.15 2.97
N SER A 480 31.57 -20.72 1.82
CA SER A 480 31.02 -20.30 0.52
C SER A 480 29.56 -20.74 0.46
N VAL A 481 28.65 -19.79 0.28
CA VAL A 481 27.20 -20.01 0.26
C VAL A 481 26.58 -19.38 -0.97
N THR A 482 25.33 -19.75 -1.29
CA THR A 482 24.58 -19.14 -2.39
C THR A 482 23.13 -18.99 -1.96
N ALA A 483 22.71 -17.74 -1.76
CA ALA A 483 21.30 -17.40 -1.57
C ALA A 483 20.60 -17.44 -2.92
N HIS A 484 19.41 -18.02 -3.01
CA HIS A 484 18.72 -18.21 -4.28
C HIS A 484 17.23 -18.51 -4.09
N ILE A 485 16.45 -18.31 -5.15
CA ILE A 485 15.06 -18.77 -5.20
C ILE A 485 15.04 -20.30 -5.16
N ASN A 486 14.28 -20.87 -4.24
CA ASN A 486 14.33 -22.28 -3.83
C ASN A 486 14.02 -23.25 -4.98
N ASP A 487 13.11 -22.88 -5.87
CA ASP A 487 12.77 -23.68 -7.05
C ASP A 487 13.63 -23.40 -8.29
N GLY A 488 14.63 -22.50 -8.17
CA GLY A 488 15.56 -22.14 -9.23
C GLY A 488 14.99 -21.22 -10.31
N THR A 489 13.79 -20.66 -10.12
CA THR A 489 13.21 -19.68 -11.02
C THR A 489 13.98 -18.35 -11.02
N THR A 490 13.63 -17.47 -11.96
CA THR A 490 14.25 -16.14 -12.10
C THR A 490 13.19 -15.08 -11.89
N SER A 491 13.45 -14.15 -10.95
CA SER A 491 12.58 -13.00 -10.72
C SER A 491 12.39 -12.19 -12.01
N PRO A 492 11.16 -11.81 -12.39
CA PRO A 492 10.89 -10.90 -13.50
C PRO A 492 11.58 -9.53 -13.35
N GLU A 493 11.88 -9.16 -12.11
CA GLU A 493 12.51 -7.89 -11.74
C GLU A 493 14.03 -7.98 -11.66
N GLN A 494 14.61 -9.16 -11.90
CA GLN A 494 16.04 -9.39 -11.80
C GLN A 494 16.87 -8.35 -12.57
N GLY A 495 17.86 -7.78 -11.91
CA GLY A 495 18.81 -6.86 -12.52
C GLY A 495 18.25 -5.47 -12.83
N LYS A 496 17.05 -5.14 -12.34
CA LYS A 496 16.55 -3.77 -12.29
C LYS A 496 17.01 -3.08 -11.01
N LEU A 497 17.14 -1.75 -11.06
CA LEU A 497 17.35 -0.94 -9.85
C LEU A 497 16.05 -0.89 -9.06
N GLY A 498 16.13 -1.10 -7.75
CA GLY A 498 14.95 -1.14 -6.89
C GLY A 498 14.79 -2.47 -6.17
N MET A 499 15.70 -3.41 -6.32
CA MET A 499 15.62 -4.66 -5.56
C MET A 499 16.03 -4.40 -4.10
N GLY A 500 15.53 -5.21 -3.17
CA GLY A 500 15.70 -4.97 -1.72
C GLY A 500 17.16 -4.92 -1.27
N HIS A 501 17.48 -3.95 -0.40
CA HIS A 501 18.81 -3.72 0.19
C HIS A 501 19.43 -5.02 0.73
N GLU A 502 18.62 -5.75 1.50
CA GLU A 502 19.08 -6.93 2.22
C GLU A 502 19.18 -8.20 1.35
N PHE A 503 18.98 -8.12 0.04
CA PHE A 503 19.25 -9.24 -0.87
C PHE A 503 20.72 -9.35 -1.31
N ASP A 504 21.52 -8.29 -1.24
CA ASP A 504 22.96 -8.34 -1.51
C ASP A 504 23.70 -7.29 -0.68
N SER A 505 23.78 -7.56 0.62
CA SER A 505 24.44 -6.72 1.59
C SER A 505 25.50 -7.53 2.37
N THR A 506 26.10 -6.92 3.39
CA THR A 506 27.15 -7.56 4.20
C THR A 506 26.98 -7.25 5.67
N ASP A 507 27.22 -8.25 6.50
CA ASP A 507 27.31 -8.11 7.95
C ASP A 507 28.59 -8.71 8.52
N SER A 508 28.70 -8.79 9.85
CA SER A 508 29.88 -9.35 10.50
C SER A 508 30.15 -10.83 10.14
N GLY A 509 29.13 -11.55 9.67
CA GLY A 509 29.24 -12.92 9.16
C GLY A 509 29.66 -12.99 7.69
N GLY A 510 29.64 -11.88 6.94
CA GLY A 510 29.91 -11.84 5.51
C GLY A 510 28.64 -11.56 4.71
N LEU A 511 28.39 -12.32 3.64
CA LEU A 511 27.21 -12.15 2.79
C LEU A 511 25.93 -12.18 3.64
N ARG A 512 25.13 -11.14 3.45
CA ARG A 512 23.74 -11.08 3.89
C ARG A 512 22.85 -10.98 2.65
N SER A 513 21.97 -11.95 2.53
CA SER A 513 20.97 -12.07 1.48
C SER A 513 19.75 -12.75 2.09
N SER A 514 18.79 -11.96 2.54
CA SER A 514 17.67 -12.41 3.36
C SER A 514 16.35 -11.82 2.92
N ALA A 515 15.41 -12.68 2.51
CA ALA A 515 14.05 -12.25 2.19
C ALA A 515 13.30 -11.77 3.45
N LEU A 516 13.65 -12.29 4.64
CA LEU A 516 13.03 -11.87 5.89
C LEU A 516 13.39 -10.42 6.21
N TYR A 517 14.67 -10.04 6.08
CA TYR A 517 15.11 -8.69 6.38
C TYR A 517 14.64 -7.66 5.34
N VAL A 518 14.49 -8.08 4.07
CA VAL A 518 13.81 -7.25 3.07
C VAL A 518 12.34 -7.05 3.43
N PHE A 519 11.64 -8.10 3.87
CA PHE A 519 10.25 -7.99 4.33
C PHE A 519 10.09 -7.05 5.53
N GLU A 520 10.99 -7.12 6.51
CA GLU A 520 10.98 -6.22 7.69
C GLU A 520 11.13 -4.74 7.34
N GLY A 521 11.89 -4.41 6.28
CA GLY A 521 11.91 -3.05 5.72
C GLY A 521 10.62 -2.74 4.94
N TRP A 522 10.22 -3.65 4.05
CA TRP A 522 9.06 -3.48 3.18
C TRP A 522 7.75 -3.24 3.94
N MET A 523 7.50 -3.95 5.05
CA MET A 523 6.27 -3.79 5.84
C MET A 523 6.15 -2.38 6.44
N ASN A 524 7.26 -1.75 6.86
CA ASN A 524 7.25 -0.40 7.42
C ASN A 524 6.98 0.65 6.33
N VAL A 525 7.75 0.63 5.24
CA VAL A 525 7.59 1.58 4.12
C VAL A 525 6.22 1.44 3.45
N THR A 526 5.72 0.20 3.34
CA THR A 526 4.38 -0.09 2.81
C THR A 526 3.30 0.37 3.77
N GLY A 527 3.45 0.12 5.08
CA GLY A 527 2.52 0.61 6.10
C GLY A 527 2.35 2.13 6.04
N THR A 528 3.46 2.87 5.93
CA THR A 528 3.45 4.33 5.75
C THR A 528 2.76 4.73 4.45
N ARG A 529 3.06 4.06 3.33
CA ARG A 529 2.40 4.33 2.04
C ARG A 529 0.89 4.09 2.08
N LEU A 530 0.44 3.01 2.71
CA LEU A 530 -0.97 2.66 2.87
C LEU A 530 -1.71 3.77 3.62
N ALA A 531 -1.19 4.19 4.77
CA ALA A 531 -1.78 5.26 5.56
C ALA A 531 -1.80 6.60 4.80
N MET A 532 -0.70 6.97 4.15
CA MET A 532 -0.64 8.18 3.33
C MET A 532 -1.64 8.13 2.17
N SER A 533 -1.82 6.98 1.52
CA SER A 533 -2.76 6.82 0.41
C SER A 533 -4.21 6.95 0.90
N ALA A 534 -4.58 6.23 1.96
CA ALA A 534 -5.90 6.28 2.57
C ALA A 534 -6.28 7.69 3.07
N LEU A 535 -5.30 8.49 3.48
CA LEU A 535 -5.49 9.87 3.91
C LEU A 535 -5.42 10.91 2.78
N GLY A 536 -5.09 10.48 1.55
CA GLY A 536 -4.88 11.40 0.42
C GLY A 536 -3.60 12.25 0.52
N ASN A 537 -2.65 11.84 1.37
CA ASN A 537 -1.35 12.49 1.56
C ASN A 537 -0.26 11.92 0.64
N PHE A 538 -0.51 10.78 -0.02
CA PHE A 538 0.39 10.21 -1.00
C PHE A 538 0.14 10.79 -2.39
N SER A 539 1.20 11.24 -3.08
CA SER A 539 1.11 11.81 -4.42
C SER A 539 2.09 11.15 -5.38
N CYS A 540 1.60 10.49 -6.43
CA CYS A 540 2.46 9.89 -7.46
C CYS A 540 3.40 10.92 -8.11
N THR A 541 2.97 12.18 -8.30
CA THR A 541 3.83 13.22 -8.87
C THR A 541 5.02 13.56 -7.96
N GLY A 542 4.85 13.41 -6.65
CA GLY A 542 5.91 13.62 -5.65
C GLY A 542 6.67 12.34 -5.28
N ALA A 543 6.26 11.17 -5.78
CA ALA A 543 6.79 9.86 -5.39
C ALA A 543 8.00 9.47 -6.25
N THR A 544 9.13 10.18 -6.10
CA THR A 544 10.34 9.97 -6.89
C THR A 544 10.93 8.56 -6.77
N SER A 545 10.64 7.85 -5.68
CA SER A 545 11.13 6.49 -5.43
C SER A 545 10.08 5.40 -5.74
N ALA A 546 8.93 5.75 -6.31
CA ALA A 546 7.84 4.80 -6.57
C ALA A 546 8.24 3.64 -7.49
N ALA A 547 9.05 3.92 -8.52
CA ALA A 547 9.53 2.89 -9.43
C ALA A 547 10.43 1.86 -8.73
N GLN A 548 11.35 2.31 -7.86
CA GLN A 548 12.21 1.42 -7.07
C GLN A 548 11.38 0.60 -6.10
N TYR A 549 10.46 1.26 -5.38
CA TYR A 549 9.53 0.59 -4.48
C TYR A 549 8.69 -0.49 -5.18
N GLN A 550 8.22 -0.22 -6.41
CA GLN A 550 7.45 -1.20 -7.18
C GLN A 550 8.30 -2.41 -7.56
N VAL A 551 9.50 -2.19 -8.13
CA VAL A 551 10.45 -3.26 -8.48
C VAL A 551 10.75 -4.12 -7.26
N GLY A 552 11.05 -3.49 -6.13
CA GLY A 552 11.42 -4.17 -4.90
C GLY A 552 10.28 -4.95 -4.26
N SER A 553 9.07 -4.38 -4.26
CA SER A 553 7.87 -5.05 -3.78
C SER A 553 7.57 -6.29 -4.63
N GLN A 554 7.60 -6.17 -5.96
CA GLN A 554 7.34 -7.27 -6.88
C GLN A 554 8.41 -8.37 -6.77
N ASP A 555 9.69 -7.99 -6.65
CA ASP A 555 10.79 -8.93 -6.46
C ASP A 555 10.68 -9.69 -5.12
N LEU A 556 10.39 -8.98 -4.03
CA LEU A 556 10.17 -9.60 -2.72
C LEU A 556 9.00 -10.58 -2.77
N MET A 557 7.84 -10.15 -3.26
CA MET A 557 6.64 -11.00 -3.34
C MET A 557 6.89 -12.25 -4.19
N TYR A 558 7.59 -12.11 -5.32
CA TYR A 558 7.97 -13.24 -6.16
C TYR A 558 8.88 -14.22 -5.40
N LYS A 559 9.91 -13.72 -4.72
CA LYS A 559 10.84 -14.55 -3.95
C LYS A 559 10.18 -15.22 -2.74
N LEU A 560 9.23 -14.56 -2.08
CA LEU A 560 8.45 -15.17 -1.00
C LEU A 560 7.53 -16.27 -1.55
N HIS A 561 6.85 -16.03 -2.67
CA HIS A 561 5.96 -17.00 -3.29
C HIS A 561 6.68 -18.28 -3.76
N HIS A 562 7.86 -18.12 -4.35
CA HIS A 562 8.68 -19.25 -4.80
C HIS A 562 9.61 -19.81 -3.70
N GLY A 563 9.64 -19.15 -2.55
CA GLY A 563 10.58 -19.37 -1.46
C GLY A 563 12.01 -18.95 -1.78
N TYR A 564 12.70 -18.40 -0.78
CA TYR A 564 14.07 -17.92 -0.90
C TYR A 564 14.99 -18.51 0.17
N ILE A 565 16.08 -19.13 -0.27
CA ILE A 565 17.12 -19.66 0.63
C ILE A 565 18.01 -18.50 1.09
N SER A 566 17.81 -18.08 2.33
CA SER A 566 18.41 -16.89 2.93
C SER A 566 19.69 -17.20 3.72
N TYR A 567 20.63 -16.25 3.73
CA TYR A 567 21.86 -16.26 4.52
C TYR A 567 22.11 -14.90 5.19
N ALA A 568 22.53 -14.90 6.45
CA ALA A 568 22.95 -13.74 7.25
C ALA A 568 23.76 -14.22 8.47
N ALA A 569 24.28 -13.32 9.30
CA ALA A 569 24.98 -13.72 10.54
C ALA A 569 24.14 -14.67 11.44
N SER A 570 22.82 -14.48 11.48
CA SER A 570 21.87 -15.27 12.29
C SER A 570 21.07 -16.32 11.48
N GLN A 571 21.18 -16.33 10.15
CA GLN A 571 20.41 -17.21 9.26
C GLN A 571 21.37 -17.96 8.34
N SER A 572 21.32 -19.30 8.31
CA SER A 572 22.19 -20.09 7.44
C SER A 572 21.38 -21.09 6.63
N GLY A 573 21.14 -20.76 5.36
CA GLY A 573 20.38 -21.60 4.43
C GLY A 573 18.91 -21.77 4.83
N VAL A 574 18.31 -20.73 5.39
CA VAL A 574 16.93 -20.75 5.89
C VAL A 574 15.98 -20.48 4.72
N LEU A 575 15.02 -21.38 4.50
CA LEU A 575 13.93 -21.11 3.56
C LEU A 575 12.98 -20.08 4.16
N VAL A 576 12.78 -18.98 3.46
CA VAL A 576 11.82 -17.92 3.79
C VAL A 576 10.82 -17.85 2.64
N ASP A 577 9.53 -18.04 2.93
CA ASP A 577 8.47 -18.06 1.92
C ASP A 577 7.15 -17.48 2.45
N ASP A 578 6.09 -17.51 1.64
CA ASP A 578 4.75 -17.03 1.96
C ASP A 578 3.79 -18.13 2.45
N ALA A 579 4.26 -19.36 2.68
CA ALA A 579 3.42 -20.51 3.03
C ALA A 579 3.84 -21.21 4.33
N GLY A 580 5.10 -21.07 4.73
CA GLY A 580 5.75 -21.69 5.87
C GLY A 580 6.60 -20.67 6.62
N ASP A 581 6.31 -20.49 7.91
CA ASP A 581 7.16 -19.65 8.74
C ASP A 581 8.45 -20.41 9.09
N PRO A 582 9.64 -19.93 8.69
CA PRO A 582 10.87 -20.37 9.32
C PRO A 582 10.78 -20.09 10.82
N SER A 583 10.72 -21.16 11.63
CA SER A 583 10.90 -21.10 13.09
C SER A 583 10.08 -20.02 13.83
N SER A 584 8.79 -19.84 13.53
CA SER A 584 7.88 -18.84 14.16
C SER A 584 8.33 -17.37 14.06
N ASP A 585 9.22 -17.04 13.12
CA ASP A 585 9.75 -15.69 12.88
C ASP A 585 9.58 -15.28 11.40
N GLY A 586 8.78 -16.05 10.66
CA GLY A 586 8.56 -15.86 9.23
C GLY A 586 7.63 -14.69 8.90
N PRO A 587 7.55 -14.32 7.61
CA PRO A 587 6.68 -13.26 7.13
C PRO A 587 5.20 -13.48 7.49
N ASN A 588 4.69 -14.71 7.47
CA ASN A 588 3.28 -14.98 7.78
C ASN A 588 2.97 -14.75 9.25
N THR A 589 3.83 -15.21 10.18
CA THR A 589 3.70 -14.90 11.61
C THR A 589 3.71 -13.39 11.86
N LYS A 590 4.45 -12.64 11.03
CA LYS A 590 4.54 -11.17 11.08
C LYS A 590 3.42 -10.44 10.31
N GLY A 591 2.46 -11.16 9.72
CA GLY A 591 1.27 -10.55 9.10
C GLY A 591 1.36 -10.30 7.59
N TYR A 592 2.33 -10.89 6.88
CA TYR A 592 2.54 -10.66 5.43
C TYR A 592 1.26 -10.80 4.58
N GLN A 593 0.38 -11.75 4.88
CA GLN A 593 -0.85 -11.93 4.11
C GLN A 593 -1.82 -10.75 4.23
N LEU A 594 -1.84 -10.07 5.37
CA LEU A 594 -2.62 -8.86 5.59
C LEU A 594 -2.00 -7.68 4.83
N ASP A 595 -0.67 -7.54 4.91
CA ASP A 595 0.06 -6.51 4.17
C ASP A 595 -0.09 -6.68 2.66
N LEU A 596 -0.06 -7.92 2.16
CA LEU A 596 -0.22 -8.25 0.75
C LEU A 596 -1.63 -7.90 0.25
N ASP A 597 -2.66 -8.23 1.01
CA ASP A 597 -4.05 -7.90 0.68
C ASP A 597 -4.28 -6.38 0.65
N ALA A 598 -3.75 -5.67 1.66
CA ALA A 598 -3.79 -4.21 1.70
C ALA A 598 -3.00 -3.55 0.55
N TYR A 599 -1.79 -4.06 0.26
CA TYR A 599 -0.97 -3.61 -0.87
C TYR A 599 -1.70 -3.81 -2.20
N ASN A 600 -2.27 -4.99 -2.44
CA ASN A 600 -2.98 -5.28 -3.68
C ASN A 600 -4.22 -4.40 -3.85
N THR A 601 -4.91 -4.13 -2.75
CA THR A 601 -6.14 -3.32 -2.75
C THR A 601 -5.85 -1.85 -3.03
N LEU A 602 -4.87 -1.26 -2.34
CA LEU A 602 -4.67 0.19 -2.38
C LEU A 602 -3.48 0.64 -3.20
N ILE A 603 -2.43 -0.17 -3.37
CA ILE A 603 -1.15 0.27 -3.93
C ILE A 603 -0.87 -0.32 -5.32
N ALA A 604 -1.08 -1.63 -5.52
CA ALA A 604 -0.62 -2.34 -6.70
C ALA A 604 -1.21 -1.79 -8.02
N THR A 605 -2.39 -1.19 -7.95
CA THR A 605 -3.11 -0.60 -9.09
C THR A 605 -2.81 0.89 -9.28
N GLN A 606 -2.10 1.53 -8.35
CA GLN A 606 -1.70 2.93 -8.47
C GLN A 606 -0.54 3.07 -9.47
N GLY A 607 -0.81 3.66 -10.63
CA GLY A 607 0.20 4.05 -11.59
C GLY A 607 0.98 5.28 -11.11
N CYS A 608 2.08 5.04 -10.38
CA CYS A 608 3.20 5.95 -10.25
C CYS A 608 4.39 5.33 -11.02
#